data_AF-A0A838ZS45-F1
#
_entry.id   AF-A0A838ZS45-F1
#
_cell.length_a   1.000
_cell.length_b   1.000
_cell.length_c   1.000
_cell.angle_alpha   90.00
_cell.angle_beta   90.00
_cell.angle_gamma   90.00
#
_symmetry.space_group_name_H-M   'P 1'
#
loop_
_entity.id
_entity.type
_entity.pdbx_description
1 polymer ?
#
loop_
_entity_poly.entity_id
_entity_poly.type
_entity_poly.pdbx_seq_one_letter_code
_entity_poly.pdbx_strand_id
1 'polypeptide(L)' 'MTSTGTSVDPMSKQEMTTKEITKFVSKDKYIMEMYAVIDGKETKMIEVVYTRK' A
#
# COMPACT_ATOMS: atom_id res chain seq x y z
N MET A 1 -2.29 10.58 3.75
CA MET A 1 -1.43 10.87 2.58
C MET A 1 -1.49 9.66 1.65
N THR A 2 -1.62 9.89 0.35
CA THR A 2 -1.74 8.82 -0.65
C THR A 2 -0.62 8.96 -1.66
N SER A 3 0.09 7.87 -1.94
CA SER A 3 1.12 7.78 -2.97
C SER A 3 0.71 6.70 -3.98
N THR A 4 0.92 6.96 -5.26
CA THR A 4 0.67 5.99 -6.33
C THR A 4 1.96 5.79 -7.11
N GLY A 5 2.29 4.55 -7.42
CA GLY A 5 3.49 4.21 -8.18
C GLY A 5 3.28 2.96 -9.00
N THR A 6 4.14 2.72 -9.97
CA THR A 6 4.21 1.45 -10.69
C THR A 6 5.41 0.66 -10.18
N SER A 7 5.22 -0.64 -9.96
CA SER A 7 6.29 -1.56 -9.58
C SER A 7 6.21 -2.80 -10.43
N VAL A 8 7.36 -3.32 -10.86
CA VAL A 8 7.42 -4.60 -11.55
C VAL A 8 7.35 -5.72 -10.53
N ASP A 9 6.38 -6.62 -10.66
CA ASP A 9 6.32 -7.85 -9.87
C ASP A 9 7.50 -8.77 -10.25
N PRO A 10 8.40 -9.17 -9.33
CA PRO A 10 9.49 -10.08 -9.66
C PRO A 10 9.01 -11.50 -10.05
N MET A 11 7.78 -11.89 -9.69
CA MET A 11 7.22 -13.20 -10.04
C MET A 11 6.66 -13.24 -11.47
N SER A 12 5.75 -12.31 -11.80
CA SER A 12 5.11 -12.27 -13.14
C SER A 12 5.84 -11.40 -14.16
N LYS A 13 6.81 -10.57 -13.73
CA LYS A 13 7.46 -9.52 -14.52
C LYS A 13 6.50 -8.47 -15.09
N GLN A 14 5.25 -8.43 -14.60
CA GLN A 14 4.26 -7.47 -15.05
C GLN A 14 4.36 -6.18 -14.23
N GLU A 15 4.06 -5.05 -14.88
CA GLU A 15 3.90 -3.77 -14.19
C GLU A 15 2.59 -3.79 -13.41
N MET A 16 2.70 -3.68 -12.09
CA MET A 16 1.56 -3.52 -11.20
C MET A 16 1.47 -2.07 -10.76
N THR A 17 0.27 -1.51 -10.85
CA THR A 17 -0.01 -0.23 -10.20
C THR A 17 -0.19 -0.48 -8.71
N THR A 18 0.57 0.25 -7.91
CA THR A 18 0.53 0.22 -6.45
C THR A 18 0.04 1.56 -5.92
N LYS A 19 -0.70 1.51 -4.82
CA LYS A 19 -1.23 2.66 -4.12
C LYS A 19 -0.99 2.48 -2.63
N GLU A 20 -0.18 3.36 -2.08
CA GLU A 20 0.13 3.42 -0.67
C GLU A 20 -0.72 4.51 -0.01
N ILE A 21 -1.37 4.18 1.10
CA ILE A 21 -2.18 5.09 1.90
C ILE A 21 -1.63 5.10 3.32
N THR A 22 -1.08 6.24 3.72
CA THR A 22 -0.63 6.48 5.10
C THR A 22 -1.66 7.33 5.82
N LYS A 23 -2.32 6.73 6.80
CA LYS A 23 -3.31 7.35 7.69
C LYS A 23 -2.66 7.65 9.04
N PHE A 24 -2.66 8.92 9.42
CA PHE A 24 -2.28 9.35 10.76
C PHE A 24 -3.53 9.32 11.64
N VAL A 25 -3.64 8.30 12.50
CA VAL A 25 -4.83 8.11 13.36
C VAL A 25 -4.73 8.95 14.62
N SER A 26 -3.52 9.09 15.16
CA SER A 26 -3.19 9.98 16.28
C SER A 26 -1.71 10.36 16.19
N LYS A 27 -1.21 11.18 17.13
CA LYS A 27 0.21 11.57 17.20
C LYS A 27 1.13 10.35 17.19
N ASP A 28 0.69 9.26 17.81
CA ASP A 28 1.48 8.06 18.04
C ASP A 28 1.01 6.86 17.23
N LYS A 29 -0.06 6.97 16.43
CA LYS A 29 -0.59 5.85 15.66
C LYS A 29 -0.65 6.16 14.17
N TYR A 30 0.02 5.33 13.38
CA TYR A 30 0.03 5.39 11.92
C TYR A 30 -0.48 4.06 11.36
N ILE A 31 -1.32 4.13 10.33
CA ILE A 31 -1.74 2.97 9.55
C ILE A 31 -1.23 3.18 8.14
N MET A 32 -0.47 2.22 7.62
CA MET A 32 -0.04 2.19 6.23
C MET A 32 -0.78 1.05 5.53
N GLU A 33 -1.47 1.36 4.45
CA GLU A 33 -2.16 0.38 3.60
C GLU A 33 -1.53 0.42 2.22
N MET A 34 -1.19 -0.74 1.66
CA MET A 34 -0.73 -0.84 0.29
C MET A 34 -1.73 -1.67 -0.51
N TYR A 35 -2.20 -1.11 -1.61
CA TYR A 35 -3.08 -1.75 -2.56
C TYR A 35 -2.31 -1.96 -3.86
N ALA A 36 -2.58 -3.08 -4.52
CA ALA A 36 -2.10 -3.35 -5.87
C ALA A 36 -3.28 -3.69 -6.78
N VAL A 37 -3.18 -3.32 -8.05
CA VAL A 37 -4.16 -3.74 -9.06
C VAL A 37 -3.72 -5.08 -9.63
N ILE A 38 -4.47 -6.13 -9.32
CA ILE A 38 -4.26 -7.49 -9.85
C ILE A 38 -5.51 -7.85 -10.64
N ASP A 39 -5.36 -8.24 -11.91
CA ASP A 39 -6.47 -8.56 -12.82
C ASP A 39 -7.54 -7.45 -12.91
N GLY A 40 -7.12 -6.19 -12.85
CA GLY A 40 -8.01 -5.02 -12.89
C GLY A 40 -8.77 -4.73 -11.59
N LYS A 41 -8.50 -5.47 -10.50
CA LYS A 41 -9.11 -5.26 -9.19
C LYS A 41 -8.09 -4.71 -8.18
N GLU A 42 -8.46 -3.64 -7.47
CA GLU A 42 -7.69 -3.17 -6.32
C GLU A 42 -7.76 -4.21 -5.19
N THR A 43 -6.62 -4.82 -4.88
CA THR A 43 -6.47 -5.78 -3.79
C THR A 43 -5.61 -5.15 -2.71
N LYS A 44 -6.08 -5.15 -1.46
CA LYS A 44 -5.25 -4.74 -0.31
C LYS A 44 -4.21 -5.83 -0.08
N MET A 45 -2.95 -5.48 -0.32
CA MET A 45 -1.83 -6.41 -0.21
C MET A 45 -1.21 -6.38 1.18
N ILE A 46 -1.07 -5.19 1.74
CA ILE A 46 -0.38 -4.97 3.02
C ILE A 46 -1.19 -3.99 3.85
N GLU A 47 -1.33 -4.30 5.14
CA GLU A 47 -1.77 -3.36 6.17
C GLU A 47 -0.79 -3.41 7.33
N VAL A 48 -0.18 -2.26 7.63
CA VAL A 48 0.74 -2.10 8.76
C VAL A 48 0.13 -1.11 9.73
N VAL A 49 -0.07 -1.55 10.97
CA VAL A 49 -0.46 -0.67 12.08
C VAL A 49 0.78 -0.44 12.94
N TYR A 50 1.28 0.79 12.93
CA TYR A 50 2.39 1.21 13.76
C TYR A 50 1.92 2.09 14.90
N THR A 51 2.36 1.79 16.12
CA THR A 51 2.16 2.63 17.29
C THR A 51 3.52 3.02 17.87
N ARG A 52 3.82 4.32 17.87
CA ARG A 52 4.99 4.91 18.51
C ARG A 52 4.83 4.82 20.03
N LYS A 53 5.85 4.32 20.73
CA LYS A 53 5.96 4.35 22.19
C LYS A 53 7.01 5.38 22.59
#